data_AF-A0A8T0WFB1-F1
#
_entry.id   AF-A0A8T0WFB1-F1
#
_cell.length_a   1.000
_cell.length_b   1.000
_cell.length_c   1.000
_cell.angle_alpha   90.00
_cell.angle_beta   90.00
_cell.angle_gamma   90.00
#
_symmetry.space_group_name_H-M   'P 1'
#
loop_
_entity.id
_entity.type
_entity.pdbx_description
1 polymer ?
#
loop_
_entity_poly.entity_id
_entity_poly.type
_entity_poly.pdbx_seq_one_letter_code
_entity_poly.pdbx_strand_id
1 'polypeptide(L)'
;MCLSDHALSHYKRGAQAPEIVTLSHCLPLQSRSIFISSFASNMDEHKLGYKGNDVLQDLEILTMNAKAAQELILRKILEKNHGTEYLNKFMNGSTDISAFKSQVPVVTYDVVQPYIARIAAGEPSSILCGEQIVELLRSSGTSRGEPRLMPSISEDLYRRTYLYSLIMPIMNKYIRGLGEGKAMYLLFVKAETLTNAGIPVRSVLTSYYKSPHFLHRKHDLYNKYTGPDEVILCPESEQSMYCQLLCGLVERQHVLRLGAVFASAFLRSISFLEQHWCDLVSDIRIGQLSSNITNSTCRLAIQSFLALPNPELADEIEAICSSESWKGILGKLWPNVKYIEAVLTGTMAQYIPMLEFYSDGKIPLVCTMYASSESYFGVNLRPLCSPKDVSYTILPNMAYFEFIPLEDGRKLIEDDEVVENDTLVSLVDVKVGCYYELVVTTFSGTG
;
A
#
# COMPACT_ATOMS: atom_id res chain seq x y z
N MET A 1 -29.07 -4.95 13.63
CA MET A 1 -30.35 -4.22 13.61
C MET A 1 -30.20 -3.14 12.56
N CYS A 2 -30.95 -3.24 11.46
CA CYS A 2 -30.91 -2.35 10.28
C CYS A 2 -31.41 -0.93 10.59
N LEU A 3 -30.99 0.05 9.75
CA LEU A 3 -31.59 1.33 9.33
C LEU A 3 -30.42 2.24 8.84
N SER A 4 -30.13 2.43 7.55
CA SER A 4 -30.78 3.21 6.47
C SER A 4 -30.71 4.75 6.61
N ASP A 5 -29.98 5.36 5.66
CA ASP A 5 -30.21 6.61 4.91
C ASP A 5 -30.26 8.04 5.51
N HIS A 6 -29.77 8.95 4.63
CA HIS A 6 -29.86 10.42 4.55
C HIS A 6 -28.89 11.31 5.35
N ALA A 7 -27.98 12.00 4.63
CA ALA A 7 -28.17 13.43 4.28
C ALA A 7 -26.99 14.01 3.47
N LEU A 8 -27.32 14.63 2.34
CA LEU A 8 -26.49 15.49 1.50
C LEU A 8 -26.69 16.98 1.89
N SER A 9 -25.72 17.81 1.46
CA SER A 9 -25.71 19.28 1.35
C SER A 9 -25.13 20.10 2.51
N HIS A 10 -23.97 20.73 2.26
CA HIS A 10 -23.90 22.15 1.87
C HIS A 10 -22.44 22.58 1.58
N TYR A 11 -22.23 23.04 0.34
CA TYR A 11 -21.03 23.73 -0.13
C TYR A 11 -21.05 25.21 0.32
N LYS A 12 -19.89 25.75 0.72
CA LYS A 12 -19.57 27.18 0.53
C LYS A 12 -18.12 27.36 0.10
N ARG A 13 -17.97 28.14 -0.98
CA ARG A 13 -16.73 28.51 -1.68
C ARG A 13 -15.89 29.50 -0.88
N GLY A 14 -14.56 29.45 -1.09
CA GLY A 14 -13.70 30.62 -1.01
C GLY A 14 -12.28 30.33 -0.52
N ALA A 15 -11.35 30.07 -1.45
CA ALA A 15 -9.93 30.43 -1.28
C ALA A 15 -9.19 30.34 -2.62
N GLN A 16 -8.34 31.33 -2.88
CA GLN A 16 -7.51 31.53 -4.08
C GLN A 16 -6.52 30.38 -4.28
N ALA A 17 -6.31 30.00 -5.55
CA ALA A 17 -5.26 29.10 -5.98
C ALA A 17 -3.89 29.80 -5.98
N PRO A 18 -2.81 29.18 -5.48
CA PRO A 18 -1.46 29.64 -5.75
C PRO A 18 -0.90 29.05 -7.05
N GLU A 19 -0.17 29.89 -7.77
CA GLU A 19 0.51 29.65 -9.05
C GLU A 19 1.48 28.46 -8.99
N ILE A 20 1.36 27.56 -9.97
CA ILE A 20 2.38 26.57 -10.30
C ILE A 20 3.34 27.21 -11.30
N VAL A 21 4.58 27.47 -10.89
CA VAL A 21 5.67 27.88 -11.79
C VAL A 21 6.10 26.65 -12.60
N THR A 22 5.67 26.58 -13.85
CA THR A 22 6.11 25.57 -14.82
C THR A 22 7.49 25.94 -15.37
N LEU A 23 8.49 25.10 -15.13
CA LEU A 23 9.76 25.13 -15.88
C LEU A 23 9.54 24.42 -17.23
N SER A 24 9.20 25.21 -18.25
CA SER A 24 9.00 24.75 -19.62
C SER A 24 10.32 24.60 -20.35
N HIS A 25 10.71 23.37 -20.69
CA HIS A 25 11.51 23.09 -21.90
C HIS A 25 11.19 21.69 -22.44
N CYS A 26 10.59 21.64 -23.63
CA CYS A 26 10.44 20.41 -24.41
C CYS A 26 11.82 19.84 -24.77
N LEU A 27 12.09 18.58 -24.42
CA LEU A 27 13.33 17.88 -24.83
C LEU A 27 13.17 17.15 -26.18
N PRO A 28 14.27 16.95 -26.94
CA PRO A 28 14.23 16.52 -28.34
C PRO A 28 14.04 15.00 -28.52
N LEU A 29 13.75 14.57 -29.76
CA LEU A 29 13.47 13.19 -30.18
C LEU A 29 14.52 12.12 -29.77
N GLN A 30 15.79 12.50 -29.51
CA GLN A 30 16.82 11.59 -28.99
C GLN A 30 16.50 11.06 -27.57
N SER A 31 15.73 11.82 -26.79
CA SER A 31 15.22 11.44 -25.48
C SER A 31 14.22 10.27 -25.54
N ARG A 32 13.57 10.00 -26.69
CA ARG A 32 12.63 8.86 -26.83
C ARG A 32 13.32 7.49 -26.87
N SER A 33 14.54 7.41 -27.41
CA SER A 33 15.32 6.16 -27.42
C SER A 33 15.89 5.85 -26.03
N ILE A 34 16.35 6.90 -25.32
CA ILE A 34 16.76 6.84 -23.92
C ILE A 34 15.56 6.53 -23.00
N PHE A 35 14.37 7.05 -23.35
CA PHE A 35 13.11 6.75 -22.65
C PHE A 35 12.77 5.26 -22.71
N ILE A 36 12.89 4.61 -23.87
CA ILE A 36 12.59 3.18 -24.04
C ILE A 36 13.62 2.30 -23.31
N SER A 37 14.91 2.64 -23.34
CA SER A 37 15.96 1.83 -22.67
C SER A 37 15.96 2.03 -21.14
N SER A 38 15.65 3.23 -20.65
CA SER A 38 15.51 3.51 -19.20
C SER A 38 14.26 2.83 -18.62
N PHE A 39 13.13 2.83 -19.34
CA PHE A 39 11.88 2.18 -18.89
C PHE A 39 11.96 0.65 -18.82
N ALA A 40 12.60 0.02 -19.81
CA ALA A 40 12.80 -1.43 -19.80
C ALA A 40 13.78 -1.84 -18.69
N SER A 41 14.85 -1.06 -18.50
CA SER A 41 15.90 -1.39 -17.53
C SER A 41 15.57 -1.01 -16.08
N ASN A 42 14.55 -0.21 -15.80
CA ASN A 42 14.15 0.15 -14.42
C ASN A 42 13.30 -0.91 -13.71
N MET A 43 12.92 -1.98 -14.41
CA MET A 43 12.24 -3.15 -13.83
C MET A 43 13.17 -4.36 -13.62
N ASP A 44 14.47 -4.22 -13.89
CA ASP A 44 15.48 -5.25 -13.61
C ASP A 44 15.89 -5.30 -12.12
N GLU A 45 16.18 -6.52 -11.66
CA GLU A 45 16.64 -6.93 -10.32
C GLU A 45 17.71 -6.01 -9.68
N HIS A 46 18.54 -5.36 -10.52
CA HIS A 46 19.71 -4.62 -10.08
C HIS A 46 19.46 -3.18 -9.61
N LYS A 47 18.21 -2.67 -9.62
CA LYS A 47 17.92 -1.24 -9.40
C LYS A 47 17.05 -0.86 -8.20
N LEU A 48 16.65 -1.80 -7.33
CA LEU A 48 15.68 -1.57 -6.24
C LEU A 48 16.24 -0.90 -4.96
N GLY A 49 17.41 -0.26 -5.01
CA GLY A 49 17.97 0.49 -3.87
C GLY A 49 17.47 1.94 -3.79
N TYR A 50 17.61 2.59 -2.64
CA TYR A 50 17.37 4.04 -2.49
C TYR A 50 18.32 4.82 -3.44
N LYS A 51 17.78 5.44 -4.50
CA LYS A 51 18.56 6.28 -5.44
C LYS A 51 18.38 7.79 -5.22
N GLY A 52 17.82 8.20 -4.08
CA GLY A 52 17.64 9.61 -3.75
C GLY A 52 16.93 10.41 -4.86
N ASN A 53 17.61 11.42 -5.39
CA ASN A 53 17.05 12.35 -6.38
C ASN A 53 16.77 11.71 -7.75
N ASP A 54 17.48 10.63 -8.12
CA ASP A 54 17.31 9.98 -9.43
C ASP A 54 15.91 9.37 -9.55
N VAL A 55 15.38 8.81 -8.45
CA VAL A 55 14.02 8.24 -8.41
C VAL A 55 12.95 9.32 -8.67
N LEU A 56 13.17 10.54 -8.18
CA LEU A 56 12.22 11.63 -8.37
C LEU A 56 12.26 12.19 -9.80
N GLN A 57 13.43 12.16 -10.45
CA GLN A 57 13.54 12.49 -11.87
C GLN A 57 12.86 11.43 -12.74
N ASP A 58 13.04 10.15 -12.41
CA ASP A 58 12.34 9.05 -13.09
C ASP A 58 10.82 9.19 -12.95
N LEU A 59 10.33 9.59 -11.76
CA LEU A 59 8.91 9.85 -11.51
C LEU A 59 8.38 11.06 -12.32
N GLU A 60 9.15 12.14 -12.41
CA GLU A 60 8.81 13.30 -13.24
C GLU A 60 8.70 12.91 -14.72
N ILE A 61 9.70 12.18 -15.24
CA ILE A 61 9.71 11.69 -16.62
C ILE A 61 8.51 10.77 -16.88
N LEU A 62 8.22 9.86 -15.95
CA LEU A 62 7.09 8.94 -16.02
C LEU A 62 5.75 9.71 -16.12
N THR A 63 5.55 10.73 -15.27
CA THR A 63 4.31 11.51 -15.24
C THR A 63 4.16 12.45 -16.44
N MET A 64 5.26 13.06 -16.92
CA MET A 64 5.26 13.87 -18.15
C MET A 64 4.93 13.06 -19.42
N ASN A 65 5.19 11.75 -19.41
CA ASN A 65 5.00 10.87 -20.56
C ASN A 65 3.91 9.81 -20.32
N ALA A 66 2.93 10.11 -19.46
CA ALA A 66 1.91 9.16 -19.01
C ALA A 66 1.18 8.44 -20.15
N LYS A 67 0.82 9.13 -21.24
CA LYS A 67 0.17 8.53 -22.40
C LYS A 67 1.03 7.44 -23.06
N ALA A 68 2.29 7.79 -23.36
CA ALA A 68 3.23 6.86 -23.99
C ALA A 68 3.56 5.67 -23.05
N ALA A 69 3.64 5.92 -21.75
CA ALA A 69 3.82 4.88 -20.74
C ALA A 69 2.63 3.91 -20.71
N GLN A 70 1.39 4.41 -20.72
CA GLN A 70 0.17 3.59 -20.75
C GLN A 70 0.07 2.74 -22.02
N GLU A 71 0.33 3.31 -23.20
CA GLU A 71 0.36 2.56 -24.46
C GLU A 71 1.44 1.45 -24.44
N LEU A 72 2.62 1.74 -23.88
CA LEU A 72 3.69 0.75 -23.73
C LEU A 72 3.32 -0.37 -22.75
N ILE A 73 2.72 -0.04 -21.60
CA ILE A 73 2.29 -1.03 -20.62
C ILE A 73 1.21 -1.94 -21.20
N LEU A 74 0.20 -1.38 -21.85
CA LEU A 74 -0.84 -2.18 -22.50
C LEU A 74 -0.24 -3.11 -23.56
N ARG A 75 0.66 -2.61 -24.41
CA ARG A 75 1.35 -3.45 -25.39
C ARG A 75 2.07 -4.63 -24.74
N LYS A 76 2.83 -4.39 -23.65
CA LYS A 76 3.53 -5.46 -22.92
C LYS A 76 2.57 -6.47 -22.30
N ILE A 77 1.44 -6.01 -21.75
CA ILE A 77 0.40 -6.90 -21.22
C ILE A 77 -0.15 -7.79 -22.35
N LEU A 78 -0.49 -7.21 -23.50
CA LEU A 78 -1.00 -7.94 -24.65
C LEU A 78 0.06 -8.92 -25.21
N GLU A 79 1.30 -8.49 -25.38
CA GLU A 79 2.40 -9.37 -25.83
C GLU A 79 2.56 -10.60 -24.94
N LYS A 80 2.45 -10.44 -23.62
CA LYS A 80 2.53 -11.56 -22.67
C LYS A 80 1.27 -12.43 -22.69
N ASN A 81 0.10 -11.84 -22.84
CA ASN A 81 -1.18 -12.53 -22.60
C ASN A 81 -1.96 -12.89 -23.88
N HIS A 82 -1.51 -12.53 -25.08
CA HIS A 82 -2.25 -12.73 -26.34
C HIS A 82 -2.65 -14.19 -26.61
N GLY A 83 -1.83 -15.15 -26.17
CA GLY A 83 -2.08 -16.58 -26.33
C GLY A 83 -2.95 -17.21 -25.23
N THR A 84 -3.44 -16.43 -24.28
CA THR A 84 -4.24 -16.96 -23.16
C THR A 84 -5.66 -17.34 -23.60
N GLU A 85 -6.26 -18.33 -22.93
CA GLU A 85 -7.65 -18.73 -23.24
C GLU A 85 -8.62 -17.54 -23.11
N TYR A 86 -8.47 -16.71 -22.09
CA TYR A 86 -9.30 -15.53 -21.88
C TYR A 86 -9.16 -14.51 -23.01
N LEU A 87 -7.96 -14.00 -23.27
CA LEU A 87 -7.77 -12.92 -24.23
C LEU A 87 -8.01 -13.37 -25.67
N ASN A 88 -7.69 -14.62 -25.98
CA ASN A 88 -7.89 -15.18 -27.32
C ASN A 88 -9.37 -15.29 -27.72
N LYS A 89 -10.31 -15.35 -26.76
CA LYS A 89 -11.77 -15.31 -27.04
C LYS A 89 -12.21 -14.00 -27.71
N PHE A 90 -11.49 -12.91 -27.44
CA PHE A 90 -11.84 -11.58 -27.92
C PHE A 90 -10.91 -11.12 -29.04
N MET A 91 -9.60 -11.36 -28.88
CA MET A 91 -8.55 -10.74 -29.69
C MET A 91 -7.99 -11.65 -30.79
N ASN A 92 -8.29 -12.96 -30.78
CA ASN A 92 -7.73 -13.94 -31.73
C ASN A 92 -6.20 -13.84 -31.87
N GLY A 93 -5.48 -13.65 -30.76
CA GLY A 93 -4.03 -13.49 -30.72
C GLY A 93 -3.49 -12.12 -31.13
N SER A 94 -4.35 -11.15 -31.45
CA SER A 94 -3.95 -9.77 -31.75
C SER A 94 -3.35 -9.08 -30.51
N THR A 95 -2.33 -8.26 -30.75
CA THR A 95 -1.71 -7.37 -29.76
C THR A 95 -1.98 -5.89 -30.06
N ASP A 96 -2.89 -5.60 -30.99
CA ASP A 96 -3.25 -4.24 -31.35
C ASP A 96 -4.08 -3.55 -30.25
N ILE A 97 -3.70 -2.33 -29.90
CA ILE A 97 -4.34 -1.54 -28.83
C ILE A 97 -5.75 -1.12 -29.23
N SER A 98 -5.99 -0.81 -30.50
CA SER A 98 -7.32 -0.39 -30.98
C SER A 98 -8.29 -1.57 -30.99
N ALA A 99 -7.80 -2.76 -31.37
CA ALA A 99 -8.54 -4.00 -31.23
C ALA A 99 -8.86 -4.30 -29.75
N PHE A 100 -7.91 -4.12 -28.83
CA PHE A 100 -8.16 -4.32 -27.39
C PHE A 100 -9.32 -3.45 -26.90
N LYS A 101 -9.25 -2.14 -27.18
CA LYS A 101 -10.27 -1.18 -26.77
C LYS A 101 -11.65 -1.47 -27.36
N SER A 102 -11.73 -2.05 -28.54
CA SER A 102 -13.02 -2.33 -29.19
C SER A 102 -13.57 -3.73 -28.91
N GLN A 103 -12.74 -4.70 -28.53
CA GLN A 103 -13.13 -6.12 -28.49
C GLN A 103 -13.11 -6.73 -27.09
N VAL A 104 -12.28 -6.22 -26.17
CA VAL A 104 -12.18 -6.78 -24.82
C VAL A 104 -13.19 -6.06 -23.92
N PRO A 105 -14.17 -6.78 -23.34
CA PRO A 105 -15.20 -6.16 -22.51
C PRO A 105 -14.64 -5.74 -21.14
N VAL A 106 -15.21 -4.68 -20.58
CA VAL A 106 -15.08 -4.38 -19.15
C VAL A 106 -15.79 -5.47 -18.35
N VAL A 107 -15.13 -6.03 -17.34
CA VAL A 107 -15.68 -7.12 -16.55
C VAL A 107 -15.59 -6.87 -15.05
N THR A 108 -16.45 -7.55 -14.30
CA THR A 108 -16.33 -7.65 -12.85
C THR A 108 -15.64 -8.96 -12.45
N TYR A 109 -15.31 -9.09 -11.17
CA TYR A 109 -14.67 -10.28 -10.62
C TYR A 109 -15.44 -11.58 -10.95
N ASP A 110 -16.77 -11.54 -11.02
CA ASP A 110 -17.60 -12.72 -11.23
C ASP A 110 -17.38 -13.37 -12.62
N VAL A 111 -16.97 -12.59 -13.62
CA VAL A 111 -16.64 -13.10 -14.97
C VAL A 111 -15.29 -13.81 -14.99
N VAL A 112 -14.31 -13.32 -14.23
CA VAL A 112 -12.95 -13.88 -14.18
C VAL A 112 -12.79 -14.99 -13.13
N GLN A 113 -13.69 -15.03 -12.13
CA GLN A 113 -13.67 -16.01 -11.04
C GLN A 113 -13.60 -17.47 -11.51
N PRO A 114 -14.32 -17.92 -12.56
CA PRO A 114 -14.23 -19.29 -13.05
C PRO A 114 -12.83 -19.67 -13.53
N TYR A 115 -12.08 -18.76 -14.14
CA TYR A 115 -10.69 -18.99 -14.55
C TYR A 115 -9.78 -19.11 -13.32
N ILE A 116 -9.96 -18.22 -12.34
CA ILE A 116 -9.19 -18.26 -11.08
C ILE A 116 -9.43 -19.58 -10.34
N ALA A 117 -10.68 -20.06 -10.31
CA ALA A 117 -11.03 -21.34 -9.69
C ALA A 117 -10.38 -22.54 -10.40
N ARG A 118 -10.36 -22.54 -11.74
CA ARG A 118 -9.68 -23.57 -12.54
C ARG A 118 -8.17 -23.60 -12.26
N ILE A 119 -7.53 -22.44 -12.16
CA ILE A 119 -6.10 -22.33 -11.79
C ILE A 119 -5.87 -22.85 -10.37
N ALA A 120 -6.73 -22.46 -9.41
CA ALA A 120 -6.67 -22.97 -8.04
C ALA A 120 -6.86 -24.51 -7.96
N ALA A 121 -7.59 -25.09 -8.90
CA ALA A 121 -7.79 -26.54 -9.03
C ALA A 121 -6.63 -27.27 -9.75
N GLY A 122 -5.68 -26.53 -10.34
CA GLY A 122 -4.47 -27.08 -10.95
C GLY A 122 -4.39 -26.96 -12.48
N GLU A 123 -5.33 -26.26 -13.13
CA GLU A 123 -5.17 -25.94 -14.54
C GLU A 123 -4.02 -24.94 -14.78
N PRO A 124 -3.37 -24.96 -15.96
CA PRO A 124 -2.28 -24.04 -16.28
C PRO A 124 -2.71 -22.58 -16.20
N SER A 125 -1.79 -21.70 -15.77
CA SER A 125 -2.05 -20.26 -15.70
C SER A 125 -2.41 -19.63 -17.05
N SER A 126 -2.00 -20.25 -18.17
CA SER A 126 -2.27 -19.81 -19.54
C SER A 126 -3.75 -19.66 -19.89
N ILE A 127 -4.68 -20.15 -19.05
CA ILE A 127 -6.10 -19.85 -19.24
C ILE A 127 -6.43 -18.38 -18.98
N LEU A 128 -5.63 -17.67 -18.19
CA LEU A 128 -5.83 -16.26 -17.82
C LEU A 128 -4.58 -15.40 -18.01
N CYS A 129 -3.40 -15.93 -17.71
CA CYS A 129 -2.12 -15.21 -17.73
C CYS A 129 -1.06 -16.00 -18.48
N GLY A 130 -0.29 -15.34 -19.35
CA GLY A 130 0.80 -15.97 -20.10
C GLY A 130 2.00 -16.38 -19.23
N GLU A 131 2.04 -15.92 -17.99
CA GLU A 131 3.04 -16.30 -16.99
C GLU A 131 2.44 -17.21 -15.91
N GLN A 132 3.34 -17.91 -15.19
CA GLN A 132 2.95 -18.73 -14.07
C GLN A 132 2.42 -17.85 -12.92
N ILE A 133 1.17 -18.11 -12.51
CA ILE A 133 0.60 -17.54 -11.30
C ILE A 133 1.22 -18.25 -10.10
N VAL A 134 1.90 -17.47 -9.25
CA VAL A 134 2.67 -17.98 -8.11
C VAL A 134 1.91 -17.91 -6.79
N GLU A 135 0.86 -17.07 -6.73
CA GLU A 135 0.01 -16.93 -5.55
C GLU A 135 -1.36 -16.32 -5.90
N LEU A 136 -2.33 -16.50 -5.00
CA LEU A 136 -3.64 -15.85 -5.03
C LEU A 136 -3.78 -14.90 -3.84
N LEU A 137 -3.98 -13.62 -4.12
CA LEU A 137 -4.06 -12.56 -3.13
C LEU A 137 -5.50 -12.32 -2.71
N ARG A 138 -5.80 -12.57 -1.43
CA ARG A 138 -7.10 -12.26 -0.84
C ARG A 138 -7.31 -10.76 -0.77
N SER A 139 -8.31 -10.27 -1.49
CA SER A 139 -8.84 -8.91 -1.36
C SER A 139 -9.69 -8.79 -0.09
N SER A 140 -9.84 -7.56 0.41
CA SER A 140 -10.80 -7.27 1.48
C SER A 140 -12.23 -7.17 0.96
N GLY A 141 -12.40 -6.95 -0.35
CA GLY A 141 -13.69 -7.05 -1.02
C GLY A 141 -14.15 -8.50 -1.15
N THR A 142 -15.45 -8.73 -0.94
CA THR A 142 -16.08 -10.05 -1.05
C THR A 142 -16.94 -10.15 -2.30
N SER A 143 -17.02 -11.33 -2.92
CA SER A 143 -18.10 -11.70 -3.84
C SER A 143 -18.84 -12.89 -3.24
N ARG A 144 -20.17 -12.81 -3.15
CA ARG A 144 -21.05 -13.86 -2.57
C ARG A 144 -20.63 -14.32 -1.15
N GLY A 145 -20.10 -13.39 -0.34
CA GLY A 145 -19.65 -13.66 1.03
C GLY A 145 -18.21 -14.14 1.17
N GLU A 146 -17.55 -14.52 0.07
CA GLU A 146 -16.15 -14.99 0.08
C GLU A 146 -15.18 -13.91 -0.40
N PRO A 147 -13.96 -13.81 0.17
CA PRO A 147 -12.94 -12.86 -0.29
C PRO A 147 -12.57 -13.10 -1.77
N ARG A 148 -12.49 -12.02 -2.56
CA ARG A 148 -12.01 -12.13 -3.94
C ARG A 148 -10.54 -12.54 -3.96
N LEU A 149 -10.18 -13.44 -4.87
CA LEU A 149 -8.83 -13.98 -5.04
C LEU A 149 -8.18 -13.38 -6.28
N MET A 150 -7.10 -12.62 -6.10
CA MET A 150 -6.42 -11.92 -7.19
C MET A 150 -5.13 -12.65 -7.56
N PRO A 151 -5.04 -13.25 -8.76
CA PRO A 151 -3.81 -13.85 -9.23
C PRO A 151 -2.64 -12.87 -9.27
N SER A 152 -1.47 -13.35 -8.88
CA SER A 152 -0.25 -12.58 -8.94
C SER A 152 0.88 -13.40 -9.55
N ILE A 153 1.72 -12.71 -10.31
CA ILE A 153 2.94 -13.25 -10.93
C ILE A 153 4.16 -12.71 -10.19
N SER A 154 5.31 -13.40 -10.30
CA SER A 154 6.55 -12.99 -9.63
C SER A 154 6.94 -11.54 -9.89
N GLU A 155 6.71 -11.05 -11.11
CA GLU A 155 7.02 -9.67 -11.49
C GLU A 155 6.21 -8.60 -10.72
N ASP A 156 5.03 -8.94 -10.19
CA ASP A 156 4.23 -7.98 -9.41
C ASP A 156 4.97 -7.52 -8.16
N LEU A 157 5.79 -8.40 -7.57
CA LEU A 157 6.59 -8.06 -6.40
C LEU A 157 7.58 -6.92 -6.69
N TYR A 158 8.14 -6.88 -7.90
CA TYR A 158 9.04 -5.81 -8.34
C TYR A 158 8.28 -4.50 -8.50
N ARG A 159 7.10 -4.51 -9.12
CA ARG A 159 6.22 -3.32 -9.25
C ARG A 159 5.83 -2.77 -7.88
N ARG A 160 5.42 -3.62 -6.95
CA ARG A 160 5.10 -3.22 -5.56
C ARG A 160 6.30 -2.57 -4.87
N THR A 161 7.47 -3.18 -5.01
CA THR A 161 8.71 -2.66 -4.41
C THR A 161 9.13 -1.34 -5.02
N TYR A 162 8.95 -1.17 -6.34
CA TYR A 162 9.16 0.11 -7.02
C TYR A 162 8.29 1.22 -6.40
N LEU A 163 7.00 0.97 -6.17
CA LEU A 163 6.12 1.96 -5.52
C LEU A 163 6.62 2.32 -4.12
N TYR A 164 6.98 1.33 -3.29
CA TYR A 164 7.53 1.60 -1.95
C TYR A 164 8.82 2.44 -2.01
N SER A 165 9.67 2.21 -3.01
CA SER A 165 10.91 2.97 -3.18
C SER A 165 10.71 4.46 -3.44
N LEU A 166 9.52 4.89 -3.89
CA LEU A 166 9.18 6.29 -4.13
C LEU A 166 8.83 7.04 -2.84
N ILE A 167 8.32 6.35 -1.82
CA ILE A 167 7.73 6.98 -0.62
C ILE A 167 8.77 7.84 0.11
N MET A 168 9.93 7.27 0.44
CA MET A 168 10.93 7.97 1.23
C MET A 168 11.61 9.14 0.49
N PRO A 169 12.00 9.02 -0.80
CA PRO A 169 12.42 10.17 -1.60
C PRO A 169 11.40 11.31 -1.62
N ILE A 170 10.10 11.01 -1.75
CA ILE A 170 9.04 12.03 -1.70
C ILE A 170 8.98 12.65 -0.30
N MET A 171 8.93 11.86 0.77
CA MET A 171 8.89 12.34 2.16
C MET A 171 10.08 13.24 2.50
N ASN A 172 11.28 12.90 2.03
CA ASN A 172 12.51 13.66 2.30
C ASN A 172 12.51 15.09 1.72
N LYS A 173 11.65 15.37 0.72
CA LYS A 173 11.42 16.76 0.25
C LYS A 173 10.74 17.62 1.30
N TYR A 174 9.94 17.02 2.18
CA TYR A 174 9.12 17.71 3.17
C TYR A 174 9.70 17.66 4.58
N ILE A 175 10.26 16.51 4.98
CA ILE A 175 10.81 16.30 6.31
C ILE A 175 12.24 15.77 6.19
N ARG A 176 13.22 16.59 6.58
CA ARG A 176 14.64 16.21 6.58
C ARG A 176 15.02 15.38 7.79
N GLY A 177 16.11 14.63 7.68
CA GLY A 177 16.71 13.84 8.78
C GLY A 177 15.86 12.64 9.20
N LEU A 178 15.05 12.06 8.31
CA LEU A 178 14.29 10.84 8.62
C LEU A 178 15.17 9.58 8.68
N GLY A 179 16.34 9.60 8.03
CA GLY A 179 17.29 8.48 8.04
C GLY A 179 18.20 8.41 9.29
N GLU A 180 18.11 9.41 10.18
CA GLU A 180 18.89 9.48 11.41
C GLU A 180 18.27 8.69 12.56
N GLY A 181 17.01 8.27 12.42
CA GLY A 181 16.29 7.51 13.43
C GLY A 181 15.59 6.27 12.87
N LYS A 182 14.59 5.82 13.60
CA LYS A 182 13.84 4.59 13.36
C LYS A 182 12.36 4.89 13.07
N ALA A 183 11.72 3.93 12.44
CA ALA A 183 10.30 3.90 12.16
C ALA A 183 9.65 2.81 13.02
N MET A 184 8.70 3.18 13.87
CA MET A 184 7.85 2.21 14.56
C MET A 184 6.61 1.98 13.70
N TYR A 185 6.69 0.99 12.82
CA TYR A 185 5.58 0.59 11.96
C TYR A 185 5.05 -0.75 12.45
N LEU A 186 3.76 -0.76 12.77
CA LEU A 186 3.06 -1.93 13.29
C LEU A 186 2.54 -2.75 12.11
N LEU A 187 3.29 -3.80 11.78
CA LEU A 187 3.10 -4.63 10.60
C LEU A 187 2.69 -6.03 11.03
N PHE A 188 1.66 -6.59 10.40
CA PHE A 188 1.08 -7.87 10.82
C PHE A 188 0.88 -8.79 9.63
N VAL A 189 1.38 -10.01 9.75
CA VAL A 189 0.98 -11.10 8.85
C VAL A 189 -0.41 -11.63 9.23
N LYS A 190 -1.14 -12.13 8.24
CA LYS A 190 -2.40 -12.87 8.41
C LYS A 190 -2.22 -14.33 8.04
N ALA A 191 -3.10 -15.18 8.57
CA ALA A 191 -3.16 -16.62 8.25
C ALA A 191 -3.18 -16.85 6.73
N GLU A 192 -2.55 -17.93 6.30
CA GLU A 192 -2.38 -18.33 4.90
C GLU A 192 -2.98 -19.72 4.68
N THR A 193 -3.43 -20.01 3.47
CA THR A 193 -3.90 -21.34 3.08
C THR A 193 -3.28 -21.74 1.75
N LEU A 194 -3.42 -23.01 1.37
CA LEU A 194 -3.03 -23.50 0.06
C LEU A 194 -4.29 -23.89 -0.71
N THR A 195 -4.28 -23.68 -2.02
CA THR A 195 -5.26 -24.30 -2.93
C THR A 195 -5.00 -25.80 -3.06
N ASN A 196 -5.92 -26.53 -3.69
CA ASN A 196 -5.75 -27.97 -3.98
C ASN A 196 -4.51 -28.24 -4.86
N ALA A 197 -4.13 -27.27 -5.68
CA ALA A 197 -2.93 -27.33 -6.53
C ALA A 197 -1.64 -26.88 -5.80
N GLY A 198 -1.70 -26.55 -4.51
CA GLY A 198 -0.54 -26.08 -3.73
C GLY A 198 -0.18 -24.61 -3.95
N ILE A 199 -1.01 -23.82 -4.65
CA ILE A 199 -0.81 -22.37 -4.82
C ILE A 199 -1.14 -21.65 -3.49
N PRO A 200 -0.24 -20.81 -2.94
CA PRO A 200 -0.50 -20.02 -1.73
C PRO A 200 -1.66 -19.04 -1.89
N VAL A 201 -2.50 -18.94 -0.86
CA VAL A 201 -3.61 -18.00 -0.74
C VAL A 201 -3.44 -17.13 0.50
N ARG A 202 -3.19 -15.83 0.32
CA ARG A 202 -2.77 -14.93 1.40
C ARG A 202 -3.10 -13.47 1.14
N SER A 203 -2.97 -12.61 2.15
CA SER A 203 -3.11 -11.16 1.92
C SER A 203 -1.88 -10.62 1.18
N VAL A 204 -2.06 -9.55 0.39
CA VAL A 204 -0.95 -8.91 -0.34
C VAL A 204 0.18 -8.46 0.59
N LEU A 205 -0.15 -7.98 1.79
CA LEU A 205 0.84 -7.58 2.79
C LEU A 205 1.56 -8.78 3.40
N THR A 206 0.85 -9.87 3.71
CA THR A 206 1.49 -11.13 4.15
C THR A 206 2.49 -11.62 3.09
N SER A 207 2.08 -11.60 1.81
CA SER A 207 2.97 -11.96 0.70
C SER A 207 4.22 -11.08 0.69
N TYR A 208 4.05 -9.76 0.80
CA TYR A 208 5.16 -8.81 0.79
C TYR A 208 6.11 -9.00 1.97
N TYR A 209 5.62 -9.12 3.20
CA TYR A 209 6.46 -9.29 4.39
C TYR A 209 7.24 -10.60 4.39
N LYS A 210 6.69 -11.67 3.78
CA LYS A 210 7.39 -12.96 3.62
C LYS A 210 8.27 -13.03 2.38
N SER A 211 8.28 -11.99 1.56
CA SER A 211 9.05 -11.97 0.31
C SER A 211 10.53 -11.68 0.56
N PRO A 212 11.43 -12.11 -0.36
CA PRO A 212 12.84 -11.72 -0.32
C PRO A 212 13.05 -10.20 -0.37
N HIS A 213 12.13 -9.45 -0.97
CA HIS A 213 12.20 -8.00 -1.08
C HIS A 213 12.04 -7.30 0.28
N PHE A 214 11.35 -7.95 1.22
CA PHE A 214 11.26 -7.49 2.60
C PHE A 214 12.38 -8.11 3.44
N LEU A 215 12.49 -9.44 3.48
CA LEU A 215 13.40 -10.16 4.39
C LEU A 215 14.89 -9.97 4.08
N HIS A 216 15.23 -9.79 2.80
CA HIS A 216 16.61 -9.55 2.34
C HIS A 216 16.78 -8.13 1.82
N ARG A 217 15.95 -7.18 2.30
CA ARG A 217 16.09 -5.78 1.93
C ARG A 217 17.48 -5.28 2.29
N LYS A 218 18.13 -4.58 1.35
CA LYS A 218 19.42 -3.94 1.61
C LYS A 218 19.28 -2.95 2.75
N HIS A 219 20.34 -2.76 3.53
CA HIS A 219 20.35 -1.75 4.56
C HIS A 219 20.03 -0.38 3.95
N ASP A 220 18.92 0.21 4.39
CA ASP A 220 18.45 1.52 3.96
C ASP A 220 18.25 2.38 5.21
N LEU A 221 18.86 3.57 5.19
CA LEU A 221 18.74 4.55 6.27
C LEU A 221 17.28 4.89 6.58
N TYR A 222 16.42 4.86 5.56
CA TYR A 222 15.02 5.26 5.67
C TYR A 222 14.06 4.13 6.03
N ASN A 223 14.52 2.88 6.10
CA ASN A 223 13.68 1.72 6.43
C ASN A 223 14.19 0.93 7.64
N LYS A 224 14.83 1.64 8.58
CA LYS A 224 15.21 1.11 9.90
C LYS A 224 13.98 1.02 10.80
N TYR A 225 13.41 -0.17 10.96
CA TYR A 225 12.31 -0.40 11.89
C TYR A 225 12.80 -0.54 13.33
N THR A 226 11.90 -0.36 14.31
CA THR A 226 12.20 -0.52 15.73
C THR A 226 12.41 -1.97 16.12
N GLY A 227 11.58 -2.87 15.59
CA GLY A 227 11.62 -4.31 15.89
C GLY A 227 12.23 -5.14 14.76
N PRO A 228 12.63 -6.38 15.08
CA PRO A 228 13.15 -7.34 14.12
C PRO A 228 12.03 -7.93 13.22
N ASP A 229 12.38 -8.53 12.08
CA ASP A 229 11.38 -9.06 11.15
C ASP A 229 10.62 -10.25 11.75
N GLU A 230 11.28 -11.02 12.59
CA GLU A 230 10.76 -12.17 13.31
C GLU A 230 9.46 -11.86 14.08
N VAL A 231 9.36 -10.66 14.68
CA VAL A 231 8.16 -10.27 15.43
C VAL A 231 7.02 -9.86 14.50
N ILE A 232 7.32 -9.33 13.30
CA ILE A 232 6.33 -9.02 12.26
C ILE A 232 5.75 -10.31 11.66
N LEU A 233 6.61 -11.32 11.49
CA LEU A 233 6.25 -12.62 10.91
C LEU A 233 5.56 -13.58 11.89
N CYS A 234 5.43 -13.18 13.15
CA CYS A 234 4.73 -13.96 14.17
C CYS A 234 3.26 -14.15 13.77
N PRO A 235 2.78 -15.41 13.64
CA PRO A 235 1.39 -15.68 13.28
C PRO A 235 0.41 -15.34 14.40
N GLU A 236 0.84 -15.35 15.66
CA GLU A 236 0.04 -14.95 16.81
C GLU A 236 -0.01 -13.41 16.92
N SER A 237 -1.11 -12.81 16.43
CA SER A 237 -1.22 -11.34 16.33
C SER A 237 -1.04 -10.57 17.64
N GLU A 238 -1.47 -11.12 18.78
CA GLU A 238 -1.27 -10.48 20.09
C GLU A 238 0.19 -10.50 20.52
N GLN A 239 0.91 -11.61 20.29
CA GLN A 239 2.34 -11.70 20.61
C GLN A 239 3.16 -10.81 19.69
N SER A 240 2.82 -10.78 18.39
CA SER A 240 3.39 -9.83 17.43
C SER A 240 3.20 -8.39 17.88
N MET A 241 1.99 -8.01 18.31
CA MET A 241 1.67 -6.66 18.77
C MET A 241 2.44 -6.30 20.03
N TYR A 242 2.45 -7.19 21.03
CA TYR A 242 3.19 -7.01 22.27
C TYR A 242 4.68 -6.78 22.01
N CYS A 243 5.32 -7.66 21.24
CA CYS A 243 6.74 -7.56 20.92
C CYS A 243 7.09 -6.31 20.10
N GLN A 244 6.25 -5.92 19.14
CA GLN A 244 6.47 -4.70 18.35
C GLN A 244 6.34 -3.42 19.19
N LEU A 245 5.34 -3.35 20.08
CA LEU A 245 5.18 -2.23 21.03
C LEU A 245 6.35 -2.16 22.00
N LEU A 246 6.80 -3.30 22.54
CA LEU A 246 7.96 -3.40 23.42
C LEU A 246 9.23 -2.84 22.73
N CYS A 247 9.55 -3.30 21.51
CA CYS A 247 10.67 -2.74 20.75
C CYS A 247 10.51 -1.23 20.53
N GLY A 248 9.29 -0.77 20.22
CA GLY A 248 8.98 0.64 20.03
C GLY A 248 9.20 1.50 21.28
N LEU A 249 8.90 0.97 22.46
CA LEU A 249 9.11 1.63 23.76
C LEU A 249 10.60 1.65 24.15
N VAL A 250 11.30 0.52 23.99
CA VAL A 250 12.77 0.44 24.24
C VAL A 250 13.53 1.43 23.35
N GLU A 251 13.11 1.58 22.09
CA GLU A 251 13.76 2.45 21.11
C GLU A 251 13.17 3.86 21.05
N ARG A 252 12.34 4.26 22.02
CA ARG A 252 11.48 5.45 21.91
C ARG A 252 12.19 6.75 21.52
N GLN A 253 13.43 6.93 21.99
CA GLN A 253 14.23 8.13 21.70
C GLN A 253 14.69 8.20 20.24
N HIS A 254 14.81 7.06 19.55
CA HIS A 254 15.21 7.01 18.15
C HIS A 254 14.01 7.06 17.19
N VAL A 255 12.77 6.95 17.67
CA VAL A 255 11.58 6.89 16.82
C VAL A 255 11.26 8.28 16.26
N LEU A 256 11.33 8.39 14.92
CA LEU A 256 10.97 9.60 14.19
C LEU A 256 9.62 9.49 13.49
N ARG A 257 9.09 8.26 13.37
CA ARG A 257 7.87 7.98 12.62
C ARG A 257 7.11 6.86 13.28
N LEU A 258 5.80 7.06 13.41
CA LEU A 258 4.86 6.04 13.86
C LEU A 258 3.99 5.64 12.68
N GLY A 259 3.54 4.39 12.63
CA GLY A 259 2.54 4.05 11.61
C GLY A 259 2.02 2.63 11.68
N ALA A 260 0.99 2.41 10.87
CA ALA A 260 0.50 1.10 10.46
C ALA A 260 -0.15 1.28 9.08
N VAL A 261 -0.49 0.20 8.38
CA VAL A 261 -1.11 0.33 7.05
C VAL A 261 -2.45 1.08 7.14
N PHE A 262 -3.29 0.78 8.12
CA PHE A 262 -4.59 1.42 8.32
C PHE A 262 -4.66 2.14 9.66
N ALA A 263 -5.38 3.27 9.71
CA ALA A 263 -5.63 4.01 10.94
C ALA A 263 -6.26 3.12 12.03
N SER A 264 -7.17 2.24 11.65
CA SER A 264 -7.81 1.27 12.56
C SER A 264 -6.83 0.28 13.19
N ALA A 265 -5.79 -0.14 12.46
CA ALA A 265 -4.76 -1.03 13.00
C ALA A 265 -3.88 -0.29 14.00
N PHE A 266 -3.48 0.95 13.66
CA PHE A 266 -2.67 1.77 14.56
C PHE A 266 -3.42 2.10 15.87
N LEU A 267 -4.69 2.49 15.77
CA LEU A 267 -5.54 2.75 16.94
C LEU A 267 -5.74 1.51 17.81
N ARG A 268 -5.91 0.33 17.21
CA ARG A 268 -5.98 -0.93 17.97
C ARG A 268 -4.72 -1.16 18.79
N SER A 269 -3.56 -0.82 18.25
CA SER A 269 -2.30 -0.94 18.99
C SER A 269 -2.17 0.09 20.11
N ILE A 270 -2.77 1.28 19.98
CA ILE A 270 -2.88 2.24 21.09
C ILE A 270 -3.78 1.64 22.18
N SER A 271 -4.96 1.11 21.83
CA SER A 271 -5.84 0.45 22.80
C SER A 271 -5.22 -0.78 23.46
N PHE A 272 -4.40 -1.53 22.72
CA PHE A 272 -3.63 -2.64 23.28
C PHE A 272 -2.59 -2.13 24.29
N LEU A 273 -1.88 -1.05 23.95
CA LEU A 273 -0.94 -0.42 24.87
C LEU A 273 -1.64 0.11 26.13
N GLU A 274 -2.83 0.71 26.02
CA GLU A 274 -3.66 1.14 27.16
C GLU A 274 -3.95 -0.02 28.13
N GLN A 275 -4.16 -1.23 27.60
CA GLN A 275 -4.50 -2.42 28.39
C GLN A 275 -3.27 -3.14 28.96
N HIS A 276 -2.12 -3.04 28.30
CA HIS A 276 -0.93 -3.87 28.58
C HIS A 276 0.32 -3.08 28.96
N TRP A 277 0.25 -1.75 29.14
CA TRP A 277 1.44 -0.96 29.47
C TRP A 277 2.10 -1.41 30.78
N CYS A 278 1.34 -1.85 31.78
CA CYS A 278 1.89 -2.35 33.04
C CYS A 278 2.81 -3.57 32.82
N ASP A 279 2.38 -4.52 31.97
CA ASP A 279 3.16 -5.70 31.63
C ASP A 279 4.43 -5.29 30.87
N LEU A 280 4.28 -4.41 29.87
CA LEU A 280 5.41 -3.92 29.06
C LEU A 280 6.44 -3.18 29.92
N VAL A 281 5.99 -2.32 30.85
CA VAL A 281 6.85 -1.62 31.81
C VAL A 281 7.56 -2.60 32.73
N SER A 282 6.86 -3.62 33.24
CA SER A 282 7.46 -4.66 34.07
C SER A 282 8.57 -5.41 33.32
N ASP A 283 8.30 -5.84 32.09
CA ASP A 283 9.27 -6.54 31.24
C ASP A 283 10.53 -5.71 30.97
N ILE A 284 10.36 -4.41 30.69
CA ILE A 284 11.48 -3.45 30.53
C ILE A 284 12.24 -3.28 31.84
N ARG A 285 11.53 -3.14 32.96
CA ARG A 285 12.12 -2.91 34.30
C ARG A 285 13.01 -4.07 34.72
N ILE A 286 12.58 -5.31 34.52
CA ILE A 286 13.30 -6.51 34.95
C ILE A 286 14.20 -7.11 33.86
N GLY A 287 14.09 -6.63 32.61
CA GLY A 287 14.84 -7.16 31.47
C GLY A 287 14.44 -8.59 31.11
N GLN A 288 13.17 -8.96 31.27
CA GLN A 288 12.69 -10.31 30.98
C GLN A 288 11.34 -10.25 30.29
N LEU A 289 11.20 -11.01 29.20
CA LEU A 289 9.96 -11.09 28.45
C LEU A 289 8.94 -11.99 29.14
N SER A 290 7.71 -11.49 29.28
CA SER A 290 6.55 -12.17 29.85
C SER A 290 6.40 -13.60 29.35
N SER A 291 6.04 -14.52 30.24
CA SER A 291 5.77 -15.93 29.90
C SER A 291 4.56 -16.11 28.97
N ASN A 292 3.72 -15.08 28.82
CA ASN A 292 2.57 -15.08 27.91
C ASN A 292 3.02 -15.07 26.43
N ILE A 293 4.25 -14.62 26.15
CA ILE A 293 4.83 -14.70 24.81
C ILE A 293 5.43 -16.10 24.62
N THR A 294 4.64 -17.03 24.11
CA THR A 294 5.02 -18.44 23.93
C THR A 294 5.79 -18.71 22.64
N ASN A 295 5.69 -17.82 21.64
CA ASN A 295 6.36 -17.98 20.36
C ASN A 295 7.88 -17.87 20.51
N SER A 296 8.60 -18.99 20.32
CA SER A 296 10.05 -19.08 20.56
C SER A 296 10.85 -18.13 19.68
N THR A 297 10.43 -17.93 18.42
CA THR A 297 11.07 -17.00 17.48
C THR A 297 10.96 -15.56 17.97
N CYS A 298 9.80 -15.13 18.47
CA CYS A 298 9.64 -13.83 19.12
C CYS A 298 10.50 -13.70 20.37
N ARG A 299 10.48 -14.72 21.25
CA ARG A 299 11.30 -14.69 22.48
C ARG A 299 12.78 -14.50 22.16
N LEU A 300 13.32 -15.24 21.20
CA LEU A 300 14.71 -15.13 20.76
C LEU A 300 15.00 -13.75 20.16
N ALA A 301 14.12 -13.24 19.31
CA ALA A 301 14.31 -11.95 18.63
C ALA A 301 14.31 -10.75 19.61
N ILE A 302 13.58 -10.85 20.73
CA ILE A 302 13.47 -9.80 21.74
C ILE A 302 14.61 -9.83 22.78
N GLN A 303 15.35 -10.94 22.90
CA GLN A 303 16.40 -11.07 23.92
C GLN A 303 17.42 -9.92 23.92
N SER A 304 17.82 -9.43 22.74
CA SER A 304 18.76 -8.31 22.62
C SER A 304 18.19 -6.98 23.09
N PHE A 305 16.88 -6.77 22.94
CA PHE A 305 16.18 -5.56 23.36
C PHE A 305 15.99 -5.49 24.88
N LEU A 306 15.86 -6.65 25.53
CA LEU A 306 15.71 -6.78 26.99
C LEU A 306 16.99 -7.28 27.68
N ALA A 307 18.15 -7.24 27.01
CA ALA A 307 19.38 -7.84 27.50
C ALA A 307 19.82 -7.31 28.89
N LEU A 308 19.43 -6.08 29.23
CA LEU A 308 19.68 -5.45 30.51
C LEU A 308 18.37 -4.88 31.10
N PRO A 309 18.11 -5.08 32.40
CA PRO A 309 17.03 -4.40 33.11
C PRO A 309 17.16 -2.87 32.97
N ASN A 310 16.06 -2.17 32.68
CA ASN A 310 16.06 -0.71 32.52
C ASN A 310 14.94 -0.06 33.36
N PRO A 311 15.14 0.07 34.69
CA PRO A 311 14.14 0.65 35.58
C PRO A 311 13.87 2.13 35.30
N GLU A 312 14.88 2.91 34.87
CA GLU A 312 14.72 4.33 34.56
C GLU A 312 13.75 4.55 33.39
N LEU A 313 13.93 3.81 32.29
CA LEU A 313 13.00 3.85 31.16
C LEU A 313 11.60 3.37 31.57
N ALA A 314 11.52 2.33 32.40
CA ALA A 314 10.25 1.81 32.88
C ALA A 314 9.48 2.86 33.71
N ASP A 315 10.16 3.57 34.61
CA ASP A 315 9.57 4.62 35.45
C ASP A 315 9.10 5.81 34.59
N GLU A 316 9.86 6.19 33.55
CA GLU A 316 9.42 7.22 32.59
C GLU A 316 8.13 6.83 31.86
N ILE A 317 8.06 5.60 31.34
CA ILE A 317 6.89 5.11 30.61
C ILE A 317 5.69 4.98 31.55
N GLU A 318 5.90 4.46 32.77
CA GLU A 318 4.87 4.36 33.81
C GLU A 318 4.30 5.74 34.15
N ALA A 319 5.15 6.75 34.35
CA ALA A 319 4.70 8.11 34.63
C ALA A 319 3.86 8.71 33.48
N ILE A 320 4.17 8.35 32.22
CA ILE A 320 3.42 8.79 31.04
C ILE A 320 2.07 8.06 30.93
N CYS A 321 2.07 6.74 31.05
CA CYS A 321 0.89 5.88 30.83
C CYS A 321 -0.12 5.91 31.98
N SER A 322 0.33 6.18 33.22
CA SER A 322 -0.53 6.32 34.40
C SER A 322 -1.34 7.63 34.44
N SER A 323 -1.19 8.50 33.45
CA SER A 323 -1.95 9.74 33.34
C SER A 323 -3.46 9.46 33.14
N GLU A 324 -4.31 10.25 33.82
CA GLU A 324 -5.77 10.17 33.68
C GLU A 324 -6.27 10.38 32.25
N SER A 325 -5.49 11.08 31.41
CA SER A 325 -5.84 11.37 30.03
C SER A 325 -4.70 11.01 29.07
N TRP A 326 -5.02 10.17 28.09
CA TRP A 326 -4.12 9.78 27.01
C TRP A 326 -4.10 10.77 25.83
N LYS A 327 -4.66 11.97 26.02
CA LYS A 327 -4.52 13.06 25.05
C LYS A 327 -3.04 13.39 24.84
N GLY A 328 -2.58 13.35 23.60
CA GLY A 328 -1.19 13.60 23.23
C GLY A 328 -0.19 12.53 23.67
N ILE A 329 -0.66 11.34 24.09
CA ILE A 329 0.20 10.26 24.58
C ILE A 329 1.31 9.89 23.59
N LEU A 330 1.03 9.93 22.28
CA LEU A 330 2.01 9.53 21.25
C LEU A 330 3.24 10.45 21.25
N GLY A 331 3.03 11.76 21.43
CA GLY A 331 4.14 12.72 21.53
C GLY A 331 4.88 12.66 22.87
N LYS A 332 4.25 12.13 23.92
CA LYS A 332 4.91 11.89 25.22
C LYS A 332 5.77 10.62 25.17
N LEU A 333 5.19 9.52 24.66
CA LEU A 333 5.89 8.25 24.53
C LEU A 333 7.00 8.31 23.47
N TRP A 334 6.77 8.95 22.33
CA TRP A 334 7.77 9.06 21.26
C TRP A 334 8.08 10.55 20.98
N PRO A 335 8.95 11.18 21.78
CA PRO A 335 9.11 12.64 21.78
C PRO A 335 9.71 13.21 20.49
N ASN A 336 10.42 12.39 19.71
CA ASN A 336 11.07 12.79 18.46
C ASN A 336 10.23 12.47 17.20
N VAL A 337 8.98 12.02 17.39
CA VAL A 337 8.09 11.69 16.27
C VAL A 337 7.79 12.92 15.41
N LYS A 338 7.95 12.76 14.10
CA LYS A 338 7.72 13.80 13.10
C LYS A 338 6.38 13.67 12.39
N TYR A 339 5.84 12.45 12.28
CA TYR A 339 4.52 12.19 11.70
C TYR A 339 3.99 10.79 12.04
N ILE A 340 2.69 10.59 11.81
CA ILE A 340 2.00 9.29 11.88
C ILE A 340 1.59 8.89 10.46
N GLU A 341 2.05 7.75 9.98
CA GLU A 341 1.66 7.18 8.69
C GLU A 341 0.52 6.18 8.84
N ALA A 342 -0.57 6.42 8.11
CA ALA A 342 -1.67 5.47 7.97
C ALA A 342 -2.54 5.84 6.75
N VAL A 343 -3.29 4.88 6.23
CA VAL A 343 -4.43 5.19 5.35
C VAL A 343 -5.52 5.87 6.19
N LEU A 344 -5.85 7.11 5.81
CA LEU A 344 -6.82 8.01 6.46
C LEU A 344 -7.91 8.47 5.48
N THR A 345 -7.85 8.01 4.22
CA THR A 345 -8.82 8.30 3.17
C THR A 345 -9.94 7.27 3.14
N GLY A 346 -11.02 7.57 2.42
CA GLY A 346 -12.20 6.69 2.33
C GLY A 346 -12.83 6.47 3.71
N THR A 347 -13.19 5.21 4.01
CA THR A 347 -13.82 4.85 5.30
C THR A 347 -12.88 5.00 6.50
N MET A 348 -11.57 5.15 6.29
CA MET A 348 -10.63 5.38 7.39
C MET A 348 -10.67 6.82 7.92
N ALA A 349 -11.28 7.77 7.19
CA ALA A 349 -11.38 9.16 7.62
C ALA A 349 -12.12 9.33 8.96
N GLN A 350 -13.01 8.39 9.31
CA GLN A 350 -13.72 8.38 10.60
C GLN A 350 -12.78 8.30 11.82
N TYR A 351 -11.56 7.81 11.64
CA TYR A 351 -10.56 7.63 12.70
C TYR A 351 -9.68 8.86 12.94
N ILE A 352 -9.73 9.87 12.07
CA ILE A 352 -8.93 11.09 12.16
C ILE A 352 -9.10 11.77 13.54
N PRO A 353 -10.32 11.98 14.08
CA PRO A 353 -10.48 12.67 15.36
C PRO A 353 -9.80 11.95 16.54
N MET A 354 -9.78 10.61 16.55
CA MET A 354 -9.09 9.86 17.60
C MET A 354 -7.57 9.95 17.47
N LEU A 355 -7.04 9.94 16.25
CA LEU A 355 -5.60 10.13 16.03
C LEU A 355 -5.17 11.56 16.39
N GLU A 356 -6.00 12.56 16.13
CA GLU A 356 -5.79 13.94 16.58
C GLU A 356 -5.82 14.02 18.12
N PHE A 357 -6.71 13.29 18.78
CA PHE A 357 -6.73 13.20 20.25
C PHE A 357 -5.43 12.62 20.81
N TYR A 358 -4.99 11.45 20.32
CA TYR A 358 -3.76 10.80 20.81
C TYR A 358 -2.46 11.53 20.42
N SER A 359 -2.50 12.39 19.41
CA SER A 359 -1.39 13.26 19.01
C SER A 359 -1.49 14.71 19.52
N ASP A 360 -2.55 15.07 20.25
CA ASP A 360 -2.89 16.45 20.65
C ASP A 360 -2.93 17.43 19.46
N GLY A 361 -3.21 16.92 18.25
CA GLY A 361 -3.19 17.67 16.99
C GLY A 361 -1.81 18.19 16.58
N LYS A 362 -0.73 17.76 17.25
CA LYS A 362 0.64 18.28 17.02
C LYS A 362 1.46 17.44 16.05
N ILE A 363 1.08 16.19 15.83
CA ILE A 363 1.80 15.26 14.96
C ILE A 363 1.03 15.16 13.63
N PRO A 364 1.64 15.53 12.49
CA PRO A 364 1.01 15.40 11.18
C PRO A 364 0.57 13.97 10.88
N LEU A 365 -0.62 13.83 10.28
CA LEU A 365 -1.15 12.57 9.81
C LEU A 365 -0.91 12.44 8.30
N VAL A 366 -0.26 11.36 7.87
CA VAL A 366 0.29 11.21 6.51
C VAL A 366 -0.30 9.98 5.83
N CYS A 367 -0.82 10.18 4.61
CA CYS A 367 -1.18 9.11 3.67
C CYS A 367 -0.16 9.07 2.52
N THR A 368 0.52 7.94 2.34
CA THR A 368 1.65 7.83 1.39
C THR A 368 1.27 7.21 0.05
N MET A 369 0.41 6.19 0.04
CA MET A 369 0.13 5.41 -1.16
C MET A 369 -1.33 4.96 -1.28
N TYR A 370 -1.73 4.60 -2.50
CA TYR A 370 -3.00 3.99 -2.85
C TYR A 370 -2.74 2.69 -3.61
N ALA A 371 -3.25 1.57 -3.08
CA ALA A 371 -2.99 0.23 -3.58
C ALA A 371 -4.12 -0.74 -3.18
N SER A 372 -4.17 -1.87 -3.85
CA SER A 372 -5.08 -2.99 -3.57
C SER A 372 -4.38 -4.35 -3.78
N SER A 373 -5.13 -5.45 -3.64
CA SER A 373 -4.62 -6.80 -3.92
C SER A 373 -4.48 -7.07 -5.42
N GLU A 374 -5.32 -6.42 -6.23
CA GLU A 374 -5.34 -6.45 -7.69
C GLU A 374 -4.13 -5.72 -8.28
N SER A 375 -3.86 -4.50 -7.81
CA SER A 375 -2.74 -3.70 -8.30
C SER A 375 -2.33 -2.60 -7.31
N TYR A 376 -1.09 -2.14 -7.44
CA TYR A 376 -0.59 -0.97 -6.73
C TYR A 376 -0.75 0.24 -7.65
N PHE A 377 -1.45 1.28 -7.20
CA PHE A 377 -1.91 2.34 -8.10
C PHE A 377 -1.00 3.55 -8.10
N GLY A 378 -0.76 4.15 -6.94
CA GLY A 378 -0.23 5.51 -6.90
C GLY A 378 0.33 5.95 -5.55
N VAL A 379 0.95 7.11 -5.56
CA VAL A 379 1.58 7.75 -4.39
C VAL A 379 1.05 9.15 -4.16
N ASN A 380 1.03 9.60 -2.91
CA ASN A 380 0.72 10.99 -2.58
C ASN A 380 1.99 11.85 -2.72
N LEU A 381 2.00 12.75 -3.69
CA LEU A 381 3.14 13.66 -3.92
C LEU A 381 3.20 14.83 -2.91
N ARG A 382 2.14 15.04 -2.12
CA ARG A 382 2.01 16.06 -1.07
C ARG A 382 1.66 15.41 0.27
N PRO A 383 2.55 14.60 0.85
CA PRO A 383 2.26 13.79 2.04
C PRO A 383 1.86 14.60 3.30
N LEU A 384 2.26 15.88 3.39
CA LEU A 384 1.89 16.75 4.52
C LEU A 384 0.63 17.60 4.28
N CYS A 385 -0.12 17.34 3.22
CA CYS A 385 -1.44 17.99 3.05
C CYS A 385 -2.41 17.56 4.16
N SER A 386 -3.50 18.32 4.34
CA SER A 386 -4.56 17.91 5.25
C SER A 386 -5.07 16.51 4.87
N PRO A 387 -5.44 15.65 5.83
CA PRO A 387 -6.09 14.38 5.55
C PRO A 387 -7.36 14.50 4.67
N LYS A 388 -7.98 15.68 4.62
CA LYS A 388 -9.15 15.98 3.78
C LYS A 388 -8.79 16.29 2.32
N ASP A 389 -7.55 16.68 2.05
CA ASP A 389 -7.07 17.15 0.75
C ASP A 389 -6.13 16.14 0.06
N VAL A 390 -6.04 14.92 0.60
CA VAL A 390 -5.18 13.85 0.07
C VAL A 390 -5.58 13.54 -1.36
N SER A 391 -4.58 13.49 -2.24
CA SER A 391 -4.73 13.07 -3.63
C SER A 391 -3.59 12.14 -3.99
N TYR A 392 -3.89 11.08 -4.72
CA TYR A 392 -2.90 10.10 -5.16
C TYR A 392 -2.65 10.27 -6.66
N THR A 393 -1.38 10.38 -7.03
CA THR A 393 -0.95 10.35 -8.42
C THR A 393 -0.80 8.89 -8.83
N ILE A 394 -1.68 8.43 -9.72
CA ILE A 394 -1.57 7.09 -10.33
C ILE A 394 -0.27 7.03 -11.14
N LEU A 395 0.46 5.93 -10.97
CA LEU A 395 1.74 5.68 -11.64
C LEU A 395 1.48 4.94 -12.97
N PRO A 396 1.70 5.58 -14.13
CA PRO A 396 1.36 5.03 -15.45
C PRO A 396 2.08 3.72 -15.84
N ASN A 397 3.06 3.26 -15.06
CA ASN A 397 3.84 2.06 -15.31
C ASN A 397 3.35 0.82 -14.53
N MET A 398 2.35 0.97 -13.66
CA MET A 398 1.93 -0.10 -12.75
C MET A 398 0.95 -1.09 -13.38
N ALA A 399 -0.01 -0.57 -14.15
CA ALA A 399 -1.01 -1.30 -14.91
C ALA A 399 -1.54 -0.38 -16.04
N TYR A 400 -2.39 -0.90 -16.91
CA TYR A 400 -3.17 -0.05 -17.82
C TYR A 400 -4.44 0.43 -17.11
N PHE A 401 -4.74 1.72 -17.18
CA PHE A 401 -5.79 2.38 -16.42
C PHE A 401 -6.80 3.08 -17.33
N GLU A 402 -8.06 2.73 -17.12
CA GLU A 402 -9.22 3.33 -17.77
C GLU A 402 -10.24 3.74 -16.71
N PHE A 403 -11.19 4.58 -17.11
CA PHE A 403 -12.09 5.26 -16.19
C PHE A 403 -13.50 5.28 -16.76
N ILE A 404 -14.46 4.75 -16.00
CA ILE A 404 -15.89 4.84 -16.32
C ILE A 404 -16.43 6.13 -15.69
N PRO A 405 -16.97 7.09 -16.47
CA PRO A 405 -17.54 8.32 -15.91
C PRO A 405 -18.73 8.04 -14.99
N LEU A 406 -18.83 8.80 -13.90
CA LEU A 406 -19.95 8.73 -12.93
C LEU A 406 -20.68 10.07 -12.87
N GLU A 407 -22.01 10.05 -12.86
CA GLU A 407 -22.84 11.24 -12.61
C GLU A 407 -23.03 11.43 -11.10
N ASP A 408 -22.60 12.58 -10.57
CA ASP A 408 -22.63 12.90 -9.14
C ASP A 408 -22.06 11.81 -8.22
N GLY A 409 -21.05 11.07 -8.71
CA GLY A 409 -20.40 9.98 -7.98
C GLY A 409 -21.23 8.70 -7.88
N ARG A 410 -22.32 8.58 -8.64
CA ARG A 410 -23.12 7.37 -8.78
C ARG A 410 -22.89 6.74 -10.14
N LYS A 411 -22.90 5.40 -10.18
CA LYS A 411 -22.95 4.68 -11.46
C LYS A 411 -24.26 5.01 -12.14
N LEU A 412 -24.18 5.35 -13.42
CA LEU A 412 -25.34 5.50 -14.30
C LEU A 412 -25.95 4.15 -14.69
N ILE A 413 -25.15 3.09 -14.56
CA ILE A 413 -25.37 1.75 -15.06
C ILE A 413 -25.47 0.82 -13.83
N GLU A 414 -26.51 -0.01 -13.74
CA GLU A 414 -26.61 -1.05 -12.69
C GLU A 414 -25.47 -2.08 -12.86
N ASP A 415 -25.02 -2.74 -11.78
CA ASP A 415 -23.84 -3.64 -11.83
C ASP A 415 -23.97 -4.81 -12.85
N ASP A 416 -25.17 -5.06 -13.39
CA ASP A 416 -25.48 -6.10 -14.37
C ASP A 416 -25.51 -5.61 -15.84
N GLU A 417 -25.39 -4.31 -16.10
CA GLU A 417 -25.40 -3.76 -17.47
C GLU A 417 -23.98 -3.69 -18.07
N VAL A 418 -23.86 -4.01 -19.36
CA VAL A 418 -22.58 -4.04 -20.08
C VAL A 418 -22.10 -2.60 -20.31
N VAL A 419 -20.94 -2.26 -19.76
CA VAL A 419 -20.28 -0.97 -20.03
C VAL A 419 -19.80 -0.97 -21.49
N GLU A 420 -20.33 -0.05 -22.29
CA GLU A 420 -19.85 0.17 -23.66
C GLU A 420 -18.42 0.72 -23.61
N ASN A 421 -17.48 0.04 -24.27
CA ASN A 421 -16.07 0.42 -24.27
C ASN A 421 -15.81 1.85 -24.78
N ASP A 422 -16.67 2.37 -25.66
CA ASP A 422 -16.57 3.74 -26.20
C ASP A 422 -16.78 4.83 -25.14
N THR A 423 -17.30 4.47 -23.96
CA THR A 423 -17.50 5.38 -22.83
C THR A 423 -16.28 5.51 -21.92
N LEU A 424 -15.28 4.63 -22.07
CA LEU A 424 -14.09 4.62 -21.25
C LEU A 424 -13.19 5.83 -21.53
N VAL A 425 -12.73 6.45 -20.45
CA VAL A 425 -11.79 7.57 -20.49
C VAL A 425 -10.39 7.06 -20.14
N SER A 426 -9.38 7.45 -20.92
CA SER A 426 -7.99 7.07 -20.63
C SER A 426 -7.42 7.88 -19.45
N LEU A 427 -6.36 7.37 -18.81
CA LEU A 427 -5.68 8.04 -17.69
C LEU A 427 -5.34 9.52 -17.93
N VAL A 428 -5.00 9.90 -19.17
CA VAL A 428 -4.61 11.29 -19.49
C VAL A 428 -5.77 12.18 -19.92
N ASP A 429 -6.95 11.60 -20.15
CA ASP A 429 -8.12 12.29 -20.69
C ASP A 429 -9.20 12.55 -19.62
N VAL A 430 -8.95 12.16 -18.37
CA VAL A 430 -9.83 12.46 -17.23
C VAL A 430 -9.97 13.96 -16.98
N LYS A 431 -11.14 14.40 -16.52
CA LYS A 431 -11.46 15.81 -16.30
C LYS A 431 -11.45 16.16 -14.81
N VAL A 432 -10.81 17.29 -14.49
CA VAL A 432 -10.78 17.82 -13.12
C VAL A 432 -12.19 18.10 -12.62
N GLY A 433 -12.52 17.60 -11.43
CA GLY A 433 -13.83 17.77 -10.80
C GLY A 433 -14.89 16.74 -11.21
N CYS A 434 -14.56 15.81 -12.12
CA CYS A 434 -15.44 14.69 -12.47
C CYS A 434 -15.14 13.45 -11.62
N TYR A 435 -16.14 12.58 -11.47
CA TYR A 435 -16.04 11.32 -10.75
C TYR A 435 -15.93 10.16 -11.73
N TYR A 436 -15.13 9.16 -11.37
CA TYR A 436 -14.89 7.99 -12.21
C TYR A 436 -14.77 6.73 -11.36
N GLU A 437 -15.22 5.59 -11.91
CA GLU A 437 -14.84 4.26 -11.43
C GLU A 437 -13.56 3.81 -12.17
N LEU A 438 -12.62 3.23 -11.41
CA LEU A 438 -11.33 2.80 -11.93
C LEU A 438 -11.43 1.40 -12.56
N VAL A 439 -11.02 1.28 -13.83
CA VAL A 439 -10.84 0.02 -14.56
C VAL A 439 -9.34 -0.22 -14.75
N VAL A 440 -8.89 -1.45 -14.54
CA VAL A 440 -7.46 -1.77 -14.48
C VAL A 440 -7.17 -3.02 -15.27
N THR A 441 -6.33 -2.97 -16.29
CA THR A 441 -5.78 -4.17 -16.93
C THR A 441 -4.38 -4.46 -16.41
N THR A 442 -4.17 -5.65 -15.85
CA THR A 442 -2.92 -6.04 -15.20
C THR A 442 -2.12 -7.07 -16.00
N PHE A 443 -0.84 -7.23 -15.65
CA PHE A 443 0.01 -8.28 -16.21
C PHE A 443 -0.44 -9.70 -15.83
N SER A 444 -1.04 -9.87 -14.64
CA SER A 444 -1.51 -11.16 -14.14
C SER A 444 -2.85 -11.62 -14.74
N GLY A 445 -3.34 -10.92 -15.78
CA GLY A 445 -4.56 -11.28 -16.51
C GLY A 445 -5.85 -10.89 -15.79
N THR A 446 -5.78 -10.11 -14.71
CA THR A 446 -6.98 -9.51 -14.09
C THR A 446 -7.22 -8.11 -14.62
N GLY A 447 -8.44 -7.84 -15.06
CA GLY A 447 -8.90 -6.53 -15.48
C GLY A 447 -10.22 -6.54 -16.19
#